data_AF-A4FP25-F1
#
_entry.id   AF-A4FP25-F1
#
_cell.length_a   1.000
_cell.length_b   1.000
_cell.length_c   1.000
_cell.angle_alpha   90.00
_cell.angle_beta   90.00
_cell.angle_gamma   90.00
#
_symmetry.space_group_name_H-M   'P 1'
#
loop_
_entity.id
_entity.type
_entity.pdbx_description
1 polymer ?
#
loop_
_entity_poly.entity_id
_entity_poly.type
_entity_poly.pdbx_seq_one_letter_code
_entity_poly.pdbx_strand_id
1 'polypeptide(L)'
;MLVFMWATGTQAGGLLGGTAPCEFQVNADVLNVRAGPATGEKQVDSLLNGAKVRGTPTVVNGFRDLGGGRWAADEFLTRKPGSKCEP
;
A
#
# COMPACT_ATOMS: atom_id res chain seq x y z
N MET A 1 -22.01 41.71 -21.37
CA MET A 1 -20.71 41.02 -21.57
C MET A 1 -20.57 39.97 -20.48
N LEU A 2 -20.78 38.69 -20.82
CA LEU A 2 -20.56 37.58 -19.90
C LEU A 2 -19.06 37.31 -19.80
N VAL A 3 -18.54 37.12 -18.59
CA VAL A 3 -17.23 36.49 -18.38
C VAL A 3 -17.47 35.21 -17.58
N PHE A 4 -17.25 34.08 -18.23
CA PHE A 4 -17.15 32.77 -17.62
C PHE A 4 -15.83 32.70 -16.84
N MET A 5 -15.87 32.69 -15.52
CA MET A 5 -14.71 32.32 -14.69
C MET A 5 -14.89 30.86 -14.27
N TRP A 6 -14.07 30.00 -14.85
CA TRP A 6 -13.99 28.60 -14.46
C TRP A 6 -13.30 28.56 -13.11
N ALA A 7 -13.97 28.01 -12.09
CA ALA A 7 -13.35 27.73 -10.81
C ALA A 7 -12.29 26.63 -11.03
N THR A 8 -11.03 27.03 -11.16
CA THR A 8 -9.91 26.11 -10.97
C THR A 8 -9.92 25.72 -9.50
N GLY A 9 -10.37 24.49 -9.26
CA GLY A 9 -10.38 23.89 -7.93
C GLY A 9 -9.03 24.07 -7.26
N THR A 10 -9.05 24.79 -6.15
CA THR A 10 -7.97 24.92 -5.18
C THR A 10 -7.53 23.53 -4.73
N GLN A 11 -6.27 23.17 -4.98
CA GLN A 11 -5.58 22.22 -4.12
C GLN A 11 -4.38 22.92 -3.51
N ALA A 12 -4.68 23.75 -2.52
CA ALA A 12 -3.71 24.24 -1.56
C ALA A 12 -3.61 23.23 -0.42
N GLY A 13 -2.39 22.79 -0.09
CA GLY A 13 -2.11 22.18 1.21
C GLY A 13 -1.23 20.94 1.18
N GLY A 14 0.07 21.10 0.91
CA GLY A 14 1.07 20.04 1.06
C GLY A 14 2.50 20.50 0.88
N LEU A 15 2.86 21.68 1.39
CA LEU A 15 4.25 22.16 1.47
C LEU A 15 4.96 21.52 2.66
N LEU A 16 5.15 20.20 2.65
CA LEU A 16 6.17 19.48 3.42
C LEU A 16 6.43 18.18 2.64
N GLY A 17 7.65 17.98 2.15
CA GLY A 17 8.04 16.81 1.36
C GLY A 17 7.96 15.51 2.16
N GLY A 18 6.74 15.02 2.41
CA GLY A 18 6.50 13.67 2.90
C GLY A 18 6.71 12.71 1.73
N THR A 19 7.70 11.83 1.85
CA THR A 19 7.87 10.70 0.94
C THR A 19 6.52 9.98 0.79
N ALA A 20 6.03 9.86 -0.45
CA ALA A 20 4.77 9.15 -0.70
C ALA A 20 4.87 7.74 -0.08
N PRO A 21 3.89 7.29 0.72
CA PRO A 21 4.00 6.01 1.41
C PRO A 21 4.15 4.86 0.42
N CYS A 22 4.86 3.81 0.84
CA CYS A 22 4.98 2.59 0.05
C CYS A 22 3.64 1.83 0.09
N GLU A 23 2.80 2.07 -0.92
CA GLU A 23 1.45 1.54 -0.98
C GLU A 23 1.31 0.40 -1.99
N PHE A 24 0.48 -0.56 -1.63
CA PHE A 24 0.11 -1.71 -2.44
C PHE A 24 -1.41 -1.87 -2.47
N GLN A 25 -1.87 -2.57 -3.49
CA GLN A 25 -3.25 -3.02 -3.63
C GLN A 25 -3.27 -4.54 -3.72
N VAL A 26 -4.18 -5.15 -2.99
CA VAL A 26 -4.39 -6.60 -3.01
C VAL A 26 -5.08 -7.01 -4.31
N ASN A 27 -4.56 -8.03 -4.99
CA ASN A 27 -5.14 -8.60 -6.22
C ASN A 27 -5.66 -10.05 -6.05
N ALA A 28 -5.54 -10.64 -4.85
CA ALA A 28 -6.18 -11.90 -4.48
C ALA A 28 -7.60 -11.69 -3.94
N ASP A 29 -8.45 -12.72 -3.97
CA ASP A 29 -9.79 -12.66 -3.36
C ASP A 29 -9.70 -12.44 -1.85
N VAL A 30 -8.85 -13.24 -1.19
CA VAL A 30 -8.50 -13.13 0.22
C VAL A 30 -7.01 -13.37 0.37
N LEU A 31 -6.31 -12.41 0.99
CA LEU A 31 -4.89 -12.48 1.29
C LEU A 31 -4.67 -12.58 2.80
N ASN A 32 -4.03 -13.66 3.25
CA ASN A 32 -3.72 -13.85 4.66
C ASN A 32 -2.56 -12.97 5.09
N VAL A 33 -2.72 -12.27 6.21
CA VAL A 33 -1.63 -11.60 6.91
C VAL A 33 -1.14 -12.50 8.04
N ARG A 34 0.16 -12.68 8.14
CA ARG A 34 0.81 -13.63 9.03
C ARG A 34 1.77 -12.94 9.98
N ALA A 35 2.05 -13.60 11.11
CA ALA A 35 2.99 -13.14 12.12
C ALA A 35 4.47 -13.26 11.69
N GLY A 36 4.75 -13.86 10.53
CA GLY A 36 6.09 -14.02 9.98
C GLY A 36 6.09 -14.34 8.48
N PRO A 37 7.26 -14.32 7.82
CA PRO A 37 7.42 -14.46 6.37
C PRO A 37 7.38 -15.93 5.90
N ALA A 38 6.34 -16.69 6.28
CA ALA A 38 6.14 -18.05 5.78
C ALA A 38 4.66 -18.48 5.85
N THR A 39 4.26 -19.43 5.01
CA THR A 39 2.88 -19.97 4.97
C THR A 39 2.50 -20.74 6.22
N GLY A 40 3.47 -21.27 6.97
CA GLY A 40 3.25 -21.95 8.26
C GLY A 40 3.04 -21.00 9.45
N GLU A 41 3.32 -19.70 9.28
CA GLU A 41 3.18 -18.72 10.36
C GLU A 41 1.71 -18.43 10.67
N LYS A 42 1.43 -18.14 11.94
CA LYS A 42 0.08 -17.86 12.43
C LYS A 42 -0.55 -16.73 11.61
N GLN A 43 -1.76 -16.96 11.12
CA GLN A 43 -2.58 -15.90 10.54
C GLN A 43 -3.04 -14.94 11.64
N VAL A 44 -2.78 -13.65 11.43
CA VAL A 44 -3.13 -12.56 12.36
C VAL A 44 -4.18 -11.61 11.80
N ASP A 45 -4.40 -11.64 10.48
CA ASP A 45 -5.41 -10.82 9.81
C ASP A 45 -5.74 -11.39 8.41
N SER A 46 -6.71 -10.78 7.72
CA SER A 46 -6.98 -11.02 6.30
C SER A 46 -7.27 -9.70 5.57
N LEU A 47 -6.85 -9.65 4.30
CA LEU A 47 -7.08 -8.52 3.41
C LEU A 47 -7.93 -8.99 2.23
N LEU A 48 -8.94 -8.20 1.87
CA LEU A 48 -9.80 -8.50 0.74
C LEU A 48 -9.24 -7.91 -0.56
N ASN A 49 -9.70 -8.44 -1.69
CA ASN A 49 -9.41 -7.89 -3.01
C ASN A 49 -9.60 -6.36 -3.05
N GLY A 50 -8.65 -5.66 -3.68
CA GLY A 50 -8.68 -4.22 -3.84
C GLY A 50 -8.33 -3.42 -2.58
N ALA A 51 -8.15 -4.06 -1.42
CA ALA A 51 -7.69 -3.38 -0.21
C ALA A 51 -6.35 -2.68 -0.45
N LYS A 52 -6.25 -1.43 0.03
CA LYS A 52 -5.01 -0.66 -0.01
C LYS A 52 -4.26 -0.89 1.29
N VAL A 53 -2.99 -1.26 1.19
CA VAL A 53 -2.13 -1.47 2.36
C VAL A 53 -0.83 -0.70 2.21
N ARG A 54 -0.28 -0.28 3.34
CA ARG A 54 1.10 0.18 3.40
C ARG A 54 1.99 -1.02 3.65
N GLY A 55 3.20 -0.97 3.11
CA GLY A 55 4.25 -1.92 3.44
C GLY A 55 5.61 -1.25 3.45
N THR A 56 6.62 -2.07 3.63
CA THR A 56 8.02 -1.67 3.53
C THR A 56 8.60 -2.21 2.20
N PRO A 57 9.77 -1.73 1.75
CA PRO A 57 10.45 -2.31 0.59
C PRO A 57 10.91 -3.76 0.84
N THR A 58 10.96 -4.21 2.09
CA THR A 58 11.45 -5.52 2.51
C THR A 58 10.54 -6.67 2.06
N VAL A 59 11.15 -7.67 1.43
CA VAL A 59 10.52 -8.96 1.10
C VAL A 59 11.44 -10.06 1.59
N VAL A 60 10.90 -11.02 2.34
CA VAL A 60 11.62 -12.19 2.86
C VAL A 60 10.81 -13.43 2.52
N ASN A 61 11.43 -14.44 1.92
CA ASN A 61 10.77 -15.70 1.53
C ASN A 61 9.47 -15.51 0.71
N GLY A 62 9.40 -14.46 -0.12
CA GLY A 62 8.21 -14.13 -0.90
C GLY A 62 7.09 -13.43 -0.12
N PHE A 63 7.33 -13.06 1.14
CA PHE A 63 6.39 -12.26 1.94
C PHE A 63 6.90 -10.84 2.10
N ARG A 64 6.04 -9.87 1.83
CA ARG A 64 6.27 -8.46 2.09
C ARG A 64 5.96 -8.14 3.54
N ASP A 65 6.85 -7.38 4.16
CA ASP A 65 6.62 -6.78 5.47
C ASP A 65 5.65 -5.59 5.34
N LEU A 66 4.54 -5.67 6.07
CA LEU A 66 3.50 -4.63 6.17
C LEU A 66 3.72 -3.70 7.37
N GLY A 67 4.81 -3.89 8.11
CA GLY A 67 5.11 -3.23 9.38
C GLY A 67 4.49 -3.94 10.58
N GLY A 68 5.08 -3.74 11.77
CA GLY A 68 4.52 -4.25 13.03
C GLY A 68 4.47 -5.79 13.13
N GLY A 69 5.38 -6.50 12.45
CA GLY A 69 5.43 -7.96 12.45
C GLY A 69 4.34 -8.62 11.61
N ARG A 70 3.72 -7.88 10.69
CA ARG A 70 2.67 -8.37 9.79
C ARG A 70 3.25 -8.63 8.41
N TRP A 71 2.97 -9.79 7.86
CA TRP A 71 3.55 -10.26 6.60
C TRP A 71 2.47 -10.77 5.65
N ALA A 72 2.55 -10.44 4.37
CA ALA A 72 1.63 -10.95 3.35
C ALA A 72 2.41 -11.39 2.11
N ALA A 73 1.93 -12.42 1.40
CA ALA A 73 2.60 -12.91 0.21
C ALA A 73 2.66 -11.80 -0.87
N ASP A 74 3.87 -11.50 -1.33
CA ASP A 74 4.17 -10.34 -2.18
C ASP A 74 3.59 -10.49 -3.58
N GLU A 75 3.48 -11.71 -4.09
CA GLU A 75 2.87 -12.00 -5.39
C GLU A 75 1.41 -11.52 -5.50
N PHE A 76 0.74 -11.34 -4.35
CA PHE A 76 -0.63 -10.85 -4.28
C PHE A 76 -0.76 -9.34 -4.00
N LEU A 77 0.37 -8.62 -4.07
CA LEU A 77 0.45 -7.19 -3.80
C LEU A 77 0.95 -6.44 -5.04
N THR A 78 0.05 -5.67 -5.65
CA THR A 78 0.41 -4.76 -6.73
C THR A 78 0.82 -3.42 -6.17
N ARG A 79 2.07 -2.99 -6.37
CA ARG A 79 2.53 -1.66 -5.98
C ARG A 79 1.69 -0.58 -6.66
N LYS A 80 1.22 0.41 -5.90
CA LYS A 80 0.53 1.55 -6.51
C LYS A 80 1.51 2.43 -7.29
N PRO A 81 1.16 2.84 -8.53
CA PRO A 81 1.95 3.80 -9.28
C PRO A 81 2.23 5.06 -8.47
N GLY A 82 3.47 5.55 -8.51
CA GLY A 82 3.88 6.74 -7.77
C GLY A 82 4.24 6.51 -6.29
N SER A 83 4.06 5.30 -5.75
CA SER A 83 4.52 4.96 -4.39
C SER A 83 6.05 4.93 -4.32
N LYS A 84 6.63 5.57 -3.31
CA LYS A 84 8.07 5.50 -3.04
C LYS A 84 8.32 4.33 -2.08
N CYS A 85 8.78 3.20 -2.62
CA CYS A 85 9.31 2.10 -1.80
C CYS A 85 10.81 1.97 -2.05
N GLU A 86 11.54 2.97 -1.61
CA GLU A 86 12.99 2.94 -1.54
C GLU A 86 13.37 2.63 -0.07
N PRO A 87 14.42 1.83 0.17
CA PRO A 87 14.96 1.58 1.51
C PRO A 87 15.35 2.86 2.25
#